data_AF-A0A075H0C9-F1
#
_entry.id   AF-A0A075H0C9-F1
#
_cell.length_a   1.000
_cell.length_b   1.000
_cell.length_c   1.000
_cell.angle_alpha   90.00
_cell.angle_beta   90.00
_cell.angle_gamma   90.00
#
_symmetry.space_group_name_H-M   'P 1'
#
loop_
_entity.id
_entity.type
_entity.pdbx_description
1 polymer ?
#
loop_
_entity_poly.entity_id
_entity_poly.type
_entity_poly.pdbx_seq_one_letter_code
_entity_poly.pdbx_strand_id
1 'polypeptide(L)'
;MSDKKVWRPFEEARVFTRSLKLRSKTEWFQYAKTDERPDDIPAAPEHVYKNKGWKGWIDWLGDEDRKHTEESKRKISEAGKKSWRPFEEAREFARSLQLKNTREWEEYRNSGKKPDDIPSHPNVIYKNDWISWSDWLAL
;
A
#
# COMPACT_ATOMS: atom_id res chain seq x y z
N MET A 1 -21.81 21.88 -23.70
CA MET A 1 -21.16 22.73 -22.69
C MET A 1 -20.81 21.83 -21.53
N SER A 2 -19.54 21.59 -21.25
CA SER A 2 -19.15 20.72 -20.14
C SER A 2 -19.29 21.52 -18.86
N ASP A 3 -20.29 21.20 -18.04
CA ASP A 3 -20.43 21.80 -16.72
C ASP A 3 -19.14 21.61 -15.93
N LYS A 4 -18.57 22.74 -15.51
CA LYS A 4 -17.30 22.75 -14.79
C LYS A 4 -17.56 22.10 -13.43
N LYS A 5 -17.10 20.87 -13.25
CA LYS A 5 -17.27 20.09 -12.01
C LYS A 5 -16.83 20.93 -10.81
N VAL A 6 -17.79 21.25 -9.94
CA VAL A 6 -17.56 22.03 -8.73
C VAL A 6 -17.22 21.07 -7.60
N TRP A 7 -16.04 21.26 -7.00
CA TRP A 7 -15.58 20.45 -5.88
C TRP A 7 -16.06 21.03 -4.55
N ARG A 8 -16.45 20.15 -3.62
CA ARG A 8 -16.78 20.52 -2.25
C ARG A 8 -15.62 21.30 -1.59
N PRO A 9 -15.87 22.28 -0.71
CA PRO A 9 -14.80 22.91 0.05
C PRO A 9 -13.96 21.88 0.81
N PHE A 10 -12.65 22.10 0.89
CA PHE A 10 -11.70 21.14 1.48
C PHE A 10 -12.13 20.70 2.88
N GLU A 11 -12.55 21.63 3.73
CA GLU A 11 -12.94 21.36 5.11
C GLU A 11 -14.14 20.42 5.21
N GLU A 12 -15.19 20.66 4.42
CA GLU A 12 -16.37 19.81 4.39
C GLU A 12 -16.09 18.45 3.75
N ALA A 13 -15.26 18.44 2.70
CA ALA A 13 -14.83 17.21 2.05
C ALA A 13 -14.01 16.36 3.03
N ARG A 14 -13.13 16.98 3.84
CA ARG A 14 -12.34 16.34 4.88
C ARG A 14 -13.22 15.78 6.00
N VAL A 15 -14.24 16.50 6.45
CA VAL A 15 -15.20 15.98 7.44
C VAL A 15 -15.89 14.72 6.91
N PHE A 16 -16.34 14.76 5.64
CA PHE A 16 -16.95 13.61 4.99
C PHE A 16 -15.98 12.42 4.91
N THR A 17 -14.76 12.61 4.41
CA THR A 17 -13.80 11.51 4.25
C THR A 17 -13.40 10.87 5.57
N ARG A 18 -13.28 11.67 6.64
CA ARG A 18 -13.03 11.17 8.00
C ARG A 18 -14.19 10.33 8.54
N SER A 19 -15.43 10.64 8.16
CA SER A 19 -16.61 9.86 8.58
C SER A 19 -16.61 8.43 8.03
N LEU A 20 -15.95 8.19 6.90
CA LEU A 20 -15.83 6.87 6.27
C LEU A 20 -14.89 5.93 7.03
N LYS A 21 -14.06 6.45 7.95
CA LYS A 21 -13.08 5.68 8.74
C LYS A 21 -12.11 4.83 7.90
N LEU A 22 -11.88 5.24 6.66
CA LEU A 22 -10.89 4.60 5.78
C LEU A 22 -9.50 4.87 6.32
N ARG A 23 -8.68 3.83 6.40
CA ARG A 23 -7.38 3.89 7.05
C ARG A 23 -6.25 4.07 6.07
N SER A 24 -6.46 3.96 4.76
CA SER A 24 -5.34 4.01 3.82
C SER A 24 -5.68 4.69 2.52
N LYS A 25 -4.63 5.19 1.86
CA LYS A 25 -4.70 5.67 0.48
C LYS A 25 -5.27 4.60 -0.46
N THR A 26 -4.95 3.32 -0.22
CA THR A 26 -5.46 2.18 -1.00
C THR A 26 -6.97 2.03 -0.81
N GLU A 27 -7.44 2.01 0.44
CA GLU A 27 -8.88 1.95 0.76
C GLU A 27 -9.63 3.15 0.18
N TRP A 28 -9.06 4.35 0.28
CA TRP A 28 -9.62 5.54 -0.36
C TRP A 28 -9.80 5.35 -1.87
N PHE A 29 -8.79 4.85 -2.58
CA PHE A 29 -8.92 4.64 -4.01
C PHE A 29 -9.87 3.52 -4.40
N GLN A 30 -10.05 2.51 -3.55
CA GLN A 30 -11.07 1.49 -3.77
C GLN A 30 -12.46 2.10 -3.61
N TYR A 31 -12.70 2.81 -2.51
CA TYR A 31 -13.93 3.55 -2.25
C TYR A 31 -14.25 4.56 -3.36
N ALA A 32 -13.25 5.34 -3.80
CA ALA A 32 -13.43 6.41 -4.77
C ALA A 32 -13.83 5.93 -6.19
N LYS A 33 -13.68 4.63 -6.47
CA LYS A 33 -14.13 3.99 -7.72
C LYS A 33 -15.59 3.53 -7.67
N THR A 34 -16.19 3.51 -6.48
CA THR A 34 -17.59 3.12 -6.31
C THR A 34 -18.53 4.29 -6.60
N ASP A 35 -19.80 3.98 -6.84
CA ASP A 35 -20.87 4.97 -6.97
C ASP A 35 -21.26 5.61 -5.62
N GLU A 36 -20.71 5.12 -4.50
CA GLU A 36 -20.94 5.70 -3.17
C GLU A 36 -20.16 7.01 -2.96
N ARG A 37 -19.11 7.25 -3.74
CA ARG A 37 -18.36 8.51 -3.69
C ARG A 37 -19.24 9.64 -4.25
N PRO A 38 -19.55 10.68 -3.46
CA PRO A 38 -20.28 11.83 -3.96
C PRO A 38 -19.53 12.50 -5.12
N ASP A 39 -20.27 12.98 -6.10
CA ASP A 39 -19.70 13.55 -7.30
C ASP A 39 -18.81 14.77 -7.02
N ASP A 40 -19.15 15.55 -6.00
CA ASP A 40 -18.41 16.74 -5.56
C ASP A 40 -17.18 16.42 -4.68
N ILE A 41 -16.87 15.14 -4.46
CA ILE A 41 -15.67 14.68 -3.75
C ILE A 41 -14.67 14.11 -4.76
N PRO A 42 -13.44 14.67 -4.87
CA PRO A 42 -12.48 14.24 -5.88
C PRO A 42 -11.85 12.88 -5.52
N ALA A 43 -11.66 12.01 -6.52
CA ALA A 43 -10.91 10.77 -6.34
C ALA A 43 -9.42 11.01 -6.02
N ALA A 44 -8.86 12.12 -6.52
CA ALA A 44 -7.49 12.57 -6.27
C ALA A 44 -7.47 13.94 -5.55
N PRO A 45 -7.75 13.96 -4.23
CA PRO A 45 -7.84 15.19 -3.44
C PRO A 45 -6.52 15.96 -3.37
N GLU A 46 -5.36 15.30 -3.52
CA GLU A 46 -4.05 15.93 -3.53
C GLU A 46 -3.86 16.92 -4.69
N HIS A 47 -4.56 16.71 -5.81
CA HIS A 47 -4.50 17.60 -6.96
C HIS A 47 -5.52 18.73 -6.84
N VAL A 48 -6.72 18.42 -6.35
CA VAL A 48 -7.81 19.39 -6.24
C VAL A 48 -7.60 20.37 -5.09
N TYR A 49 -7.04 19.90 -3.97
CA TYR A 49 -6.86 20.68 -2.75
C TYR A 49 -5.41 21.06 -2.45
N LYS A 50 -4.48 20.84 -3.39
CA LYS A 50 -3.03 21.12 -3.25
C LYS A 50 -2.73 22.47 -2.57
N ASN A 51 -3.43 23.52 -2.99
CA ASN A 51 -3.28 24.88 -2.48
C ASN A 51 -4.52 25.36 -1.71
N LYS A 52 -5.36 24.42 -1.25
CA LYS A 52 -6.64 24.68 -0.57
C LYS A 52 -6.73 23.99 0.80
N GLY A 53 -5.58 23.70 1.42
CA GLY A 53 -5.52 23.12 2.77
C GLY A 53 -5.02 21.67 2.83
N TRP A 54 -4.73 21.02 1.69
CA TRP A 54 -4.19 19.66 1.67
C TRP A 54 -2.85 19.56 2.43
N LYS A 55 -2.79 18.68 3.44
CA LYS A 55 -1.58 18.40 4.23
C LYS A 55 -1.08 16.95 4.10
N GLY A 56 -1.77 16.14 3.30
CA GLY A 56 -1.42 14.73 3.08
C GLY A 56 -2.54 13.78 3.50
N TRP A 57 -2.30 12.49 3.26
CA TRP A 57 -3.29 11.43 3.44
C TRP A 57 -3.73 11.22 4.89
N ILE A 58 -2.82 11.44 5.85
CA ILE A 58 -3.13 11.32 7.29
C ILE A 58 -4.16 12.36 7.70
N ASP A 59 -3.95 13.62 7.34
CA ASP A 59 -4.90 14.72 7.60
C ASP A 59 -6.23 14.51 6.85
N TRP A 60 -6.16 14.09 5.58
CA TRP A 60 -7.36 13.87 4.76
C TRP A 60 -8.27 12.77 5.28
N LEU A 61 -7.71 11.64 5.71
CA LEU A 61 -8.47 10.49 6.19
C LEU A 61 -8.74 10.54 7.70
N GLY A 62 -8.11 11.48 8.42
CA GLY A 62 -8.27 11.66 9.87
C GLY A 62 -7.62 10.56 10.69
N ASP A 63 -6.59 9.92 10.14
CA ASP A 63 -5.84 8.89 10.81
C ASP A 63 -4.69 9.49 11.64
N GLU A 64 -4.97 10.59 12.35
CA GLU A 64 -4.00 11.26 13.23
C GLU A 64 -3.69 10.40 14.48
N ASP A 65 -4.59 9.49 14.84
CA ASP A 65 -4.42 8.51 15.91
C ASP A 65 -3.58 7.28 15.52
N ARG A 66 -3.10 7.20 14.28
CA ARG A 66 -1.91 6.39 13.91
C ARG A 66 -0.63 7.01 14.50
N LYS A 67 -0.67 7.38 15.77
CA LYS A 67 0.55 7.52 16.57
C LYS A 67 1.36 6.26 16.30
N HIS A 68 2.63 6.45 15.97
CA HIS A 68 3.64 5.42 16.11
C HIS A 68 3.63 4.99 17.59
N THR A 69 2.68 4.14 17.97
CA THR A 69 2.60 3.57 19.29
C THR A 69 3.88 2.77 19.48
N GLU A 70 4.38 2.70 20.71
CA GLU A 70 5.51 1.84 21.01
C GLU A 70 5.23 0.40 20.56
N GLU A 71 3.96 -0.03 20.51
CA GLU A 71 3.55 -1.29 19.92
C GLU A 71 3.67 -1.35 18.39
N SER A 72 3.29 -0.29 17.65
CA SER A 72 3.50 -0.22 16.20
C SER A 72 4.99 -0.17 15.85
N LYS A 73 5.79 0.58 16.62
CA LYS A 73 7.25 0.58 16.50
C LYS A 73 7.85 -0.77 16.87
N ARG A 74 7.35 -1.44 17.92
CA ARG A 74 7.75 -2.80 18.29
C ARG A 74 7.44 -3.80 17.19
N LYS A 75 6.21 -3.81 16.64
CA LYS A 75 5.83 -4.67 15.51
C LYS A 75 6.66 -4.39 14.27
N ILE A 76 6.96 -3.13 13.97
CA ILE A 76 7.91 -2.76 12.89
C ILE A 76 9.33 -3.25 13.20
N SER A 77 9.78 -3.13 14.46
CA SER A 77 11.12 -3.58 14.90
C SER A 77 11.26 -5.11 14.99
N GLU A 78 10.18 -5.82 15.30
CA GLU A 78 10.09 -7.28 15.31
C GLU A 78 10.02 -7.82 13.89
N ALA A 79 9.26 -7.17 13.00
CA ALA A 79 9.33 -7.42 11.56
C ALA A 79 10.73 -7.12 10.98
N GLY A 80 11.45 -6.15 11.54
CA GLY A 80 12.85 -5.86 11.20
C GLY A 80 13.87 -6.85 11.77
N LYS A 81 13.50 -7.64 12.77
CA LYS A 81 14.29 -8.76 13.34
C LYS A 81 13.96 -10.11 12.71
N LYS A 82 13.12 -10.14 11.67
CA LYS A 82 12.77 -11.40 11.00
C LYS A 82 14.03 -12.00 10.39
N SER A 83 14.41 -13.19 10.86
CA SER A 83 15.47 -13.97 10.22
C SER A 83 14.93 -14.43 8.87
N TRP A 84 15.38 -13.76 7.81
CA TRP A 84 15.03 -14.16 6.45
C TRP A 84 15.69 -15.49 6.15
N ARG A 85 14.97 -16.35 5.44
CA ARG A 85 15.56 -17.58 4.91
C ARG A 85 16.81 -17.21 4.09
N PRO A 86 17.91 -18.00 4.13
CA PRO A 86 19.08 -17.76 3.29
C PRO A 86 18.68 -17.59 1.83
N PHE A 87 19.39 -16.71 1.10
CA PHE A 87 19.02 -16.34 -0.27
C PHE A 87 18.79 -17.55 -1.17
N GLU A 88 19.70 -18.53 -1.12
CA GLU A 88 19.62 -19.74 -1.95
C GLU A 88 18.36 -20.56 -1.68
N GLU A 89 18.09 -20.88 -0.41
CA GLU A 89 16.90 -21.63 -0.02
C GLU A 89 15.60 -20.85 -0.30
N ALA A 90 15.64 -19.52 -0.17
CA ALA A 90 14.51 -18.65 -0.47
C ALA A 90 14.23 -18.58 -1.98
N ARG A 91 15.27 -18.59 -2.80
CA ARG A 91 15.20 -18.64 -4.27
C ARG A 91 14.69 -19.99 -4.75
N GLU A 92 15.19 -21.09 -4.21
CA GLU A 92 14.69 -22.44 -4.51
C GLU A 92 13.20 -22.57 -4.18
N PHE A 93 12.80 -22.03 -3.03
CA PHE A 93 11.39 -21.92 -2.67
C PHE A 93 10.59 -21.12 -3.70
N ALA A 94 11.05 -19.93 -4.08
CA ALA A 94 10.37 -19.12 -5.08
C ALA A 94 10.22 -19.83 -6.44
N ARG A 95 11.26 -20.54 -6.88
CA ARG A 95 11.25 -21.35 -8.11
C ARG A 95 10.29 -22.55 -8.01
N SER A 96 10.19 -23.17 -6.84
CA SER A 96 9.26 -24.30 -6.60
C SER A 96 7.78 -23.91 -6.77
N LEU A 97 7.45 -22.61 -6.66
CA LEU A 97 6.10 -22.10 -6.88
C LEU A 97 5.73 -22.03 -8.38
N GLN A 98 6.73 -22.13 -9.28
CA GLN A 98 6.55 -22.11 -10.74
C GLN A 98 5.74 -20.90 -11.25
N LEU A 99 5.91 -19.75 -10.61
CA LEU A 99 5.24 -18.51 -10.99
C LEU A 99 5.85 -17.98 -12.28
N LYS A 100 5.01 -17.59 -13.23
CA LYS A 100 5.44 -17.26 -14.61
C LYS A 100 5.87 -15.82 -14.78
N ASN A 101 5.67 -14.97 -13.77
CA ASN A 101 5.96 -13.55 -13.84
C ASN A 101 5.92 -12.91 -12.45
N THR A 102 6.39 -11.68 -12.38
CA THR A 102 6.39 -10.88 -11.15
C THR A 102 5.00 -10.58 -10.61
N ARG A 103 3.98 -10.49 -11.47
CA ARG A 103 2.59 -10.28 -11.04
C ARG A 103 2.05 -11.47 -10.26
N GLU A 104 2.34 -12.69 -10.70
CA GLU A 104 1.98 -13.90 -9.95
C GLU A 104 2.69 -13.95 -8.59
N TRP A 105 3.92 -13.46 -8.49
CA TRP A 105 4.59 -13.26 -7.19
C TRP A 105 3.87 -12.23 -6.31
N GLU A 106 3.41 -11.12 -6.88
CA GLU A 106 2.62 -10.11 -6.16
C GLU A 106 1.29 -10.66 -5.66
N GLU A 107 0.59 -11.46 -6.46
CA GLU A 107 -0.64 -12.13 -6.07
C GLU A 107 -0.37 -13.15 -4.97
N TYR A 108 0.68 -13.97 -5.11
CA TYR A 108 1.09 -14.95 -4.11
C TYR A 108 1.42 -14.31 -2.76
N ARG A 109 2.26 -13.25 -2.73
CA ARG A 109 2.64 -12.59 -1.47
C ARG A 109 1.45 -11.92 -0.76
N ASN A 110 0.43 -11.49 -1.51
CA ASN A 110 -0.79 -10.89 -0.98
C ASN A 110 -1.84 -11.92 -0.57
N SER A 111 -1.70 -13.19 -0.95
CA SER A 111 -2.67 -14.25 -0.66
C SER A 111 -2.67 -14.74 0.80
N GLY A 112 -1.69 -14.31 1.60
CA GLY A 112 -1.48 -14.81 2.97
C GLY A 112 -0.83 -16.19 3.05
N LYS A 113 -0.55 -16.86 1.92
CA LYS A 113 0.10 -18.19 1.87
C LYS A 113 1.63 -18.14 1.97
N LYS A 114 2.22 -16.96 1.79
CA LYS A 114 3.67 -16.78 1.81
C LYS A 114 4.22 -17.06 3.21
N PRO A 115 5.21 -17.97 3.35
CA PRO A 115 5.89 -18.20 4.61
C PRO A 115 6.41 -16.91 5.25
N ASP A 116 6.57 -16.95 6.56
CA ASP A 116 6.98 -15.78 7.32
C ASP A 116 8.44 -15.38 7.04
N ASP A 117 9.33 -16.35 6.91
CA ASP A 117 10.75 -16.21 6.54
C ASP A 117 10.98 -15.90 5.04
N ILE A 118 9.87 -15.92 4.28
CA ILE A 118 9.56 -15.36 2.97
C ILE A 118 9.63 -13.83 2.78
N PRO A 119 10.67 -13.13 2.29
CA PRO A 119 10.54 -11.68 2.10
C PRO A 119 9.55 -11.34 0.98
N SER A 120 8.68 -10.34 1.20
CA SER A 120 7.76 -9.84 0.16
C SER A 120 8.48 -9.08 -0.98
N HIS A 121 9.66 -8.52 -0.67
CA HIS A 121 10.53 -7.76 -1.57
C HIS A 121 11.95 -8.35 -1.52
N PRO A 122 12.19 -9.52 -2.14
CA PRO A 122 13.47 -10.23 -2.05
C PRO A 122 14.63 -9.39 -2.62
N ASN A 123 14.39 -8.55 -3.62
CA ASN A 123 15.36 -7.62 -4.18
C ASN A 123 15.88 -6.55 -3.20
N VAL A 124 15.09 -6.22 -2.17
CA VAL A 124 15.49 -5.27 -1.12
C VAL A 124 16.25 -5.99 -0.02
N ILE A 125 15.80 -7.19 0.34
CA ILE A 125 16.35 -7.97 1.45
C ILE A 125 17.68 -8.63 1.05
N TYR A 126 17.74 -9.25 -0.12
CA TYR A 126 18.93 -9.93 -0.64
C TYR A 126 19.73 -9.05 -1.58
N LYS A 127 19.80 -7.74 -1.32
CA LYS A 127 20.38 -6.75 -2.24
C LYS A 127 21.77 -7.12 -2.78
N ASN A 128 22.59 -7.81 -1.97
CA ASN A 128 23.95 -8.20 -2.34
C ASN A 128 24.02 -9.44 -3.24
N ASP A 129 23.05 -10.35 -3.11
CA ASP A 129 22.98 -11.62 -3.86
C ASP A 129 21.97 -11.56 -5.02
N TRP A 130 21.13 -10.52 -5.05
CA TRP A 130 20.06 -10.34 -6.02
C TRP A 130 20.60 -10.02 -7.42
N ILE A 131 20.19 -10.83 -8.40
CA ILE A 131 20.51 -10.61 -9.82
C ILE A 131 19.33 -9.95 -10.52
N SER A 132 18.19 -10.65 -10.61
CA SER A 132 16.99 -10.16 -11.28
C SER A 132 15.76 -10.97 -10.87
N TRP A 133 14.58 -10.49 -11.26
CA TRP A 133 13.34 -11.25 -11.11
C TRP A 133 13.34 -12.54 -11.94
N SER A 134 13.99 -12.53 -13.10
CA SER A 134 14.15 -13.73 -13.93
C SER A 134 14.99 -14.78 -13.23
N ASP A 135 16.09 -14.40 -12.58
CA ASP A 135 16.88 -15.35 -11.76
C ASP A 135 16.06 -15.88 -10.57
N TRP A 136 15.37 -14.98 -9.85
CA TRP A 136 14.61 -15.32 -8.64
C TRP A 136 13.46 -16.30 -8.90
N LEU A 137 12.70 -16.10 -9.99
CA LEU A 137 11.54 -16.91 -10.34
C LEU A 137 11.85 -18.00 -11.37
N ALA A 138 13.07 -18.05 -11.92
CA ALA A 138 13.46 -18.87 -13.07
C ALA A 138 12.58 -18.62 -14.31
N LEU A 139 12.48 -17.33 -14.71
CA LEU A 139 11.79 -16.89 -15.93
C LEU A 139 12.71 -16.83 -17.14
#